data_AF-A0A6P0MDW0-F1
#
_entry.id   AF-A0A6P0MDW0-F1
#
_cell.length_a   1.000
_cell.length_b   1.000
_cell.length_c   1.000
_cell.angle_alpha   90.00
_cell.angle_beta   90.00
_cell.angle_gamma   90.00
#
_symmetry.space_group_name_H-M   'P 1'
#
loop_
_entity.id
_entity.type
_entity.pdbx_description
1 polymer ?
#
loop_
_entity_poly.entity_id
_entity_poly.type
_entity_poly.pdbx_seq_one_letter_code
_entity_poly.pdbx_strand_id
1 'polypeptide(L)'
;MRYSLLSRFRGALLGSLVGEILGNGGYQGLVLDGSLLKEVKSLDNQQGKILSAWHQIAVCGTKSLINCGRLDLEDWLLQINLQQSSLLAFKNAAICNEVAVTTLPIILFFHENEAKLKQHLLQAAAIWQEDTNNNVVATGEALAFEGVLAIAFAIALALTEKLNPDTLIPQILAYLGTTQTPMVKQLTEVQTLLEQSAGLNTTLRQLRRAQSRLYSDLPKGQLPPTKPNNCPYTSIALAFYCFLSTPEDFRLCVTRAVRTSYQPQTTAALTGALSGVYNSIINIPIGWRLATKRIGDNLENWQLVEHLFAVWLGVYELSVTRHCEHLAVADPCVIQQR
;
A
#
# COMPACT_ATOMS: atom_id res chain seq x y z
N MET A 1 22.90 -2.86 3.84
CA MET A 1 21.53 -3.42 3.96
C MET A 1 21.17 -3.68 5.42
N ARG A 2 20.28 -2.88 6.01
CA ARG A 2 19.79 -3.13 7.40
C ARG A 2 18.86 -4.34 7.47
N TYR A 3 18.14 -4.64 6.39
CA TYR A 3 17.16 -5.73 6.31
C TYR A 3 17.21 -6.38 4.93
N SER A 4 16.90 -7.68 4.84
CA SER A 4 16.82 -8.38 3.55
C SER A 4 15.66 -7.89 2.69
N LEU A 5 15.79 -7.98 1.37
CA LEU A 5 14.75 -7.54 0.43
C LEU A 5 13.42 -8.29 0.65
N LEU A 6 13.48 -9.60 0.90
CA LEU A 6 12.31 -10.40 1.29
C LEU A 6 11.63 -9.85 2.56
N SER A 7 12.41 -9.41 3.55
CA SER A 7 11.85 -8.82 4.78
C SER A 7 11.15 -7.49 4.52
N ARG A 8 11.60 -6.71 3.54
CA ARG A 8 10.94 -5.47 3.08
C ARG A 8 9.67 -5.76 2.27
N PHE A 9 9.69 -6.76 1.38
CA PHE A 9 8.49 -7.25 0.67
C PHE A 9 7.40 -7.69 1.66
N ARG A 10 7.78 -8.55 2.62
CA ARG A 10 6.91 -8.98 3.72
C ARG A 10 6.41 -7.79 4.53
N GLY A 11 7.29 -6.85 4.86
CA GLY A 11 6.95 -5.64 5.58
C GLY A 11 5.89 -4.79 4.85
N ALA A 12 6.03 -4.59 3.54
CA ALA A 12 5.10 -3.79 2.75
C ALA A 12 3.67 -4.38 2.73
N LEU A 13 3.53 -5.64 2.32
CA LEU A 13 2.21 -6.28 2.19
C LEU A 13 1.56 -6.54 3.55
N LEU A 14 2.33 -7.03 4.53
CA LEU A 14 1.82 -7.25 5.87
C LEU A 14 1.49 -5.93 6.57
N GLY A 15 2.34 -4.91 6.38
CA GLY A 15 2.12 -3.60 6.96
C GLY A 15 0.82 -2.98 6.43
N SER A 16 0.58 -3.11 5.12
CA SER A 16 -0.68 -2.71 4.49
C SER A 16 -1.89 -3.42 5.10
N LEU A 17 -1.84 -4.76 5.17
CA LEU A 17 -2.90 -5.58 5.76
C LEU A 17 -3.19 -5.21 7.23
N VAL A 18 -2.13 -5.05 8.04
CA VAL A 18 -2.26 -4.64 9.43
C VAL A 18 -2.93 -3.26 9.54
N GLY A 19 -2.49 -2.29 8.73
CA GLY A 19 -3.06 -0.96 8.71
C GLY A 19 -4.55 -0.97 8.38
N GLU A 20 -4.93 -1.75 7.37
CA GLU A 20 -6.31 -1.89 6.95
C GLU A 20 -7.22 -2.49 8.02
N ILE A 21 -6.78 -3.60 8.65
CA ILE A 21 -7.50 -4.24 9.75
C ILE A 21 -7.71 -3.24 10.90
N LEU A 22 -6.65 -2.53 11.31
CA LEU A 22 -6.73 -1.54 12.38
C LEU A 22 -7.62 -0.33 12.02
N GLY A 23 -7.64 0.05 10.74
CA GLY A 23 -8.46 1.14 10.23
C GLY A 23 -9.96 0.84 10.16
N ASN A 24 -10.38 -0.43 10.21
CA ASN A 24 -11.77 -0.86 10.05
C ASN A 24 -12.68 -0.66 11.30
N GLY A 25 -12.38 0.30 12.16
CA GLY A 25 -13.27 0.74 13.26
C GLY A 25 -13.45 -0.23 14.43
N GLY A 26 -13.52 -1.54 14.20
CA GLY A 26 -13.69 -2.58 15.24
C GLY A 26 -12.51 -2.72 16.19
N TYR A 27 -11.36 -2.15 15.85
CA TYR A 27 -10.09 -2.29 16.59
C TYR A 27 -9.64 -0.99 17.27
N GLN A 28 -10.43 0.09 17.24
CA GLN A 28 -10.07 1.37 17.86
C GLN A 28 -9.83 1.27 19.38
N GLY A 29 -10.46 0.32 20.07
CA GLY A 29 -10.21 0.02 21.49
C GLY A 29 -8.96 -0.85 21.76
N LEU A 30 -8.33 -1.41 20.74
CA LEU A 30 -7.22 -2.38 20.85
C LEU A 30 -5.83 -1.77 20.62
N VAL A 31 -5.77 -0.52 20.13
CA VAL A 31 -4.50 0.17 19.81
C VAL A 31 -3.80 0.75 21.07
N LEU A 32 -4.55 0.90 22.17
CA LEU A 32 -4.10 1.62 23.37
C LEU A 32 -3.60 0.74 24.51
N ASP A 33 -4.15 -0.47 24.66
CA ASP A 33 -3.79 -1.35 25.76
C ASP A 33 -2.79 -2.38 25.26
N GLY A 34 -1.65 -2.55 25.92
CA GLY A 34 -0.56 -3.48 25.52
C GLY A 34 -0.94 -4.97 25.47
N SER A 35 -2.23 -5.27 25.48
CA SER A 35 -2.82 -6.59 25.36
C SER A 35 -2.91 -7.01 23.90
N LEU A 36 -2.58 -8.29 23.67
CA LEU A 36 -3.03 -9.10 22.54
C LEU A 36 -4.37 -8.61 22.00
N LEU A 37 -4.50 -8.56 20.68
CA LEU A 37 -5.77 -8.43 19.97
C LEU A 37 -6.77 -9.37 20.66
N LYS A 38 -7.61 -8.82 21.55
CA LYS A 38 -8.54 -9.59 22.36
C LYS A 38 -9.34 -10.45 21.40
N GLU A 39 -9.47 -11.72 21.76
CA GLU A 39 -10.12 -12.74 20.96
C GLU A 39 -11.29 -12.16 20.18
N VAL A 40 -11.14 -12.22 18.86
CA VAL A 40 -12.18 -11.88 17.92
C VAL A 40 -13.33 -12.86 18.22
N LYS A 41 -14.34 -12.41 18.96
CA LYS A 41 -15.51 -13.22 19.25
C LYS A 41 -16.21 -13.52 17.91
N SER A 42 -16.23 -14.80 17.56
CA SER A 42 -16.90 -15.46 16.42
C SER A 42 -16.63 -14.85 15.02
N LEU A 43 -15.63 -15.40 14.33
CA LEU A 43 -15.19 -15.01 12.98
C LEU A 43 -15.97 -15.67 11.82
N ASP A 44 -16.82 -16.65 12.09
CA ASP A 44 -17.35 -17.54 11.03
C ASP A 44 -18.35 -16.88 10.06
N ASN A 45 -18.82 -15.65 10.33
CA ASN A 45 -19.78 -14.95 9.47
C ASN A 45 -19.38 -13.52 9.05
N GLN A 46 -18.15 -13.06 9.34
CA GLN A 46 -17.75 -11.66 9.11
C GLN A 46 -16.42 -11.43 8.36
N GLN A 47 -15.78 -12.47 7.82
CA GLN A 47 -14.53 -12.29 7.05
C GLN A 47 -14.68 -11.32 5.86
N GLY A 48 -15.83 -11.33 5.17
CA GLY A 48 -16.14 -10.35 4.11
C GLY A 48 -16.34 -8.91 4.59
N LYS A 49 -16.36 -8.66 5.91
CA LYS A 49 -16.56 -7.34 6.51
C LYS A 49 -15.26 -6.73 7.08
N ILE A 50 -14.21 -7.52 7.26
CA ILE A 50 -12.96 -7.08 7.91
C ILE A 50 -11.97 -6.47 6.90
N LEU A 51 -11.88 -7.03 5.70
CA LEU A 51 -10.98 -6.57 4.64
C LEU A 51 -11.77 -5.86 3.53
N SER A 52 -11.19 -4.79 2.98
CA SER A 52 -11.76 -4.06 1.85
C SER A 52 -11.72 -4.89 0.57
N ALA A 53 -12.60 -4.55 -0.37
CA ALA A 53 -12.57 -5.13 -1.71
C ALA A 53 -11.22 -4.92 -2.40
N TRP A 54 -10.58 -3.76 -2.19
CA TRP A 54 -9.30 -3.38 -2.79
C TRP A 54 -8.14 -4.27 -2.35
N HIS A 55 -8.14 -4.69 -1.08
CA HIS A 55 -7.18 -5.70 -0.61
C HIS A 55 -7.33 -7.02 -1.35
N GLN A 56 -8.58 -7.49 -1.49
CA GLN A 56 -8.86 -8.77 -2.14
C GLN A 56 -8.50 -8.71 -3.64
N ILE A 57 -8.75 -7.57 -4.29
CA ILE A 57 -8.33 -7.31 -5.67
C ILE A 57 -6.80 -7.32 -5.77
N ALA A 58 -6.07 -6.73 -4.80
CA ALA A 58 -4.61 -6.80 -4.74
C ALA A 58 -4.10 -8.25 -4.56
N VAL A 59 -4.76 -9.05 -3.73
CA VAL A 59 -4.44 -10.48 -3.55
C VAL A 59 -4.61 -11.24 -4.86
N CYS A 60 -5.70 -11.01 -5.60
CA CYS A 60 -5.89 -11.59 -6.92
C CYS A 60 -4.81 -11.16 -7.92
N GLY A 61 -4.40 -9.89 -7.87
CA GLY A 61 -3.31 -9.37 -8.70
C GLY A 61 -1.96 -10.00 -8.35
N THR A 62 -1.74 -10.28 -7.07
CA THR A 62 -0.55 -11.01 -6.59
C THR A 62 -0.54 -12.44 -7.13
N LYS A 63 -1.67 -13.15 -7.05
CA LYS A 63 -1.82 -14.50 -7.61
C LYS A 63 -1.52 -14.51 -9.11
N SER A 64 -2.03 -13.51 -9.84
CA SER A 64 -1.78 -13.39 -11.28
C SER A 64 -0.31 -13.13 -11.63
N LEU A 65 0.34 -12.21 -10.92
CA LEU A 65 1.78 -11.97 -11.10
C LEU A 65 2.61 -13.22 -10.84
N ILE A 66 2.24 -14.03 -9.85
CA ILE A 66 2.90 -15.31 -9.56
C ILE A 66 2.67 -16.31 -10.69
N ASN A 67 1.42 -16.50 -11.12
CA ASN A 67 1.05 -17.47 -12.14
C ASN A 67 1.69 -17.16 -13.51
N CYS A 68 1.72 -15.88 -13.87
CA CYS A 68 2.16 -15.44 -15.19
C CYS A 68 3.62 -15.00 -15.25
N GLY A 69 4.26 -14.69 -14.11
CA GLY A 69 5.60 -14.12 -14.05
C GLY A 69 5.72 -12.71 -14.67
N ARG A 70 4.58 -12.08 -14.98
CA ARG A 70 4.45 -10.76 -15.61
C ARG A 70 3.07 -10.19 -15.28
N LEU A 71 2.86 -8.90 -15.56
CA LEU A 71 1.52 -8.33 -15.50
C LEU A 71 0.68 -8.91 -16.63
N ASP A 72 -0.38 -9.63 -16.28
CA ASP A 72 -1.38 -10.17 -17.20
C ASP A 72 -2.77 -9.74 -16.70
N LEU A 73 -3.39 -8.80 -17.42
CA LEU A 73 -4.64 -8.19 -16.99
C LEU A 73 -5.82 -9.17 -17.13
N GLU A 74 -5.76 -10.08 -18.10
CA GLU A 74 -6.80 -11.08 -18.32
C GLU A 74 -6.77 -12.13 -17.21
N ASP A 75 -5.58 -12.64 -16.87
CA ASP A 75 -5.43 -13.55 -15.74
C ASP A 75 -5.77 -12.87 -14.41
N TRP A 76 -5.41 -11.59 -14.20
CA TRP A 76 -5.83 -10.88 -12.99
C TRP A 76 -7.36 -10.85 -12.85
N LEU A 77 -8.09 -10.54 -13.92
CA LEU A 77 -9.55 -10.58 -13.91
C LEU A 77 -10.11 -11.99 -13.73
N LEU A 78 -9.44 -13.01 -14.27
CA LEU A 78 -9.77 -14.41 -14.05
C LEU A 78 -9.63 -14.78 -12.56
N GLN A 79 -8.52 -14.41 -11.91
CA GLN A 79 -8.28 -14.67 -10.49
C GLN A 79 -9.37 -14.02 -9.62
N ILE A 80 -9.82 -12.81 -9.98
CA ILE A 80 -10.93 -12.13 -9.29
C ILE A 80 -12.23 -12.92 -9.45
N ASN A 81 -12.53 -13.39 -10.66
CA ASN A 81 -13.74 -14.16 -10.91
C ASN A 81 -13.73 -15.50 -10.15
N LEU A 82 -12.57 -16.16 -10.06
CA LEU A 82 -12.38 -17.41 -9.32
C LEU A 82 -12.51 -17.20 -7.80
N GLN A 83 -11.98 -16.10 -7.27
CA GLN A 83 -12.01 -15.82 -5.84
C GLN A 83 -13.37 -15.28 -5.38
N GLN A 84 -13.87 -14.21 -6.03
CA GLN A 84 -15.16 -13.61 -5.72
C GLN A 84 -15.64 -12.72 -6.87
N SER A 85 -16.58 -13.23 -7.68
CA SER A 85 -17.11 -12.52 -8.86
C SER A 85 -17.73 -11.16 -8.57
N SER A 86 -18.27 -10.92 -7.37
CA SER A 86 -18.83 -9.62 -6.99
C SER A 86 -17.79 -8.49 -6.92
N LEU A 87 -16.49 -8.82 -6.81
CA LEU A 87 -15.41 -7.82 -6.84
C LEU A 87 -15.26 -7.17 -8.23
N LEU A 88 -15.74 -7.81 -9.30
CA LEU A 88 -15.73 -7.23 -10.65
C LEU A 88 -16.64 -6.00 -10.75
N ALA A 89 -17.60 -5.82 -9.84
CA ALA A 89 -18.44 -4.64 -9.76
C ALA A 89 -17.67 -3.36 -9.40
N PHE A 90 -16.42 -3.49 -8.92
CA PHE A 90 -15.54 -2.37 -8.56
C PHE A 90 -14.67 -1.88 -9.73
N LYS A 91 -14.80 -2.47 -10.92
CA LYS A 91 -14.17 -1.92 -12.13
C LYS A 91 -14.62 -0.48 -12.36
N ASN A 92 -13.68 0.38 -12.77
CA ASN A 92 -13.92 1.80 -13.01
C ASN A 92 -14.52 2.56 -11.81
N ALA A 93 -14.36 2.06 -10.58
CA ALA A 93 -14.94 2.66 -9.38
C ALA A 93 -13.89 3.14 -8.36
N ALA A 94 -12.62 2.78 -8.56
CA ALA A 94 -11.56 3.03 -7.61
C ALA A 94 -11.16 4.51 -7.61
N ILE A 95 -11.03 5.09 -6.42
CA ILE A 95 -10.35 6.38 -6.26
C ILE A 95 -8.83 6.18 -6.08
N CYS A 96 -8.04 7.24 -6.25
CA CYS A 96 -6.58 7.15 -6.37
C CYS A 96 -5.88 6.39 -5.21
N ASN A 97 -6.30 6.59 -3.96
CA ASN A 97 -5.73 5.87 -2.81
C ASN A 97 -6.10 4.38 -2.76
N GLU A 98 -7.25 3.99 -3.28
CA GLU A 98 -7.66 2.59 -3.38
C GLU A 98 -6.86 1.87 -4.46
N VAL A 99 -6.57 2.55 -5.57
CA VAL A 99 -5.64 2.05 -6.59
C VAL A 99 -4.23 1.93 -6.05
N ALA A 100 -3.77 2.86 -5.22
CA ALA A 100 -2.46 2.76 -4.58
C ALA A 100 -2.34 1.50 -3.71
N VAL A 101 -3.40 1.10 -2.99
CA VAL A 101 -3.43 -0.17 -2.24
C VAL A 101 -3.47 -1.36 -3.20
N THR A 102 -4.34 -1.31 -4.21
CA THR A 102 -4.57 -2.39 -5.18
C THR A 102 -3.32 -2.74 -5.99
N THR A 103 -2.49 -1.75 -6.28
CA THR A 103 -1.29 -1.88 -7.13
C THR A 103 0.00 -2.14 -6.35
N LEU A 104 -0.05 -2.28 -5.02
CA LEU A 104 1.13 -2.65 -4.20
C LEU A 104 1.90 -3.87 -4.76
N PRO A 105 1.26 -4.97 -5.22
CA PRO A 105 1.99 -6.11 -5.77
C PRO A 105 2.77 -5.76 -7.03
N ILE A 106 2.21 -4.90 -7.91
CA ILE A 106 2.88 -4.40 -9.13
C ILE A 106 4.09 -3.55 -8.75
N ILE A 107 3.92 -2.68 -7.74
CA ILE A 107 5.00 -1.83 -7.23
C ILE A 107 6.16 -2.69 -6.73
N LEU A 108 5.88 -3.70 -5.90
CA LEU A 108 6.90 -4.61 -5.40
C LEU A 108 7.57 -5.39 -6.52
N PHE A 109 6.81 -5.88 -7.50
CA PHE A 109 7.33 -6.74 -8.57
C PHE A 109 8.17 -5.97 -9.61
N PHE A 110 7.88 -4.69 -9.87
CA PHE A 110 8.57 -3.92 -10.91
C PHE A 110 9.44 -2.77 -10.37
N HIS A 111 9.75 -2.75 -9.07
CA HIS A 111 10.43 -1.64 -8.39
C HIS A 111 11.80 -1.23 -8.97
N GLU A 112 12.52 -2.12 -9.65
CA GLU A 112 13.84 -1.83 -10.23
C GLU A 112 13.79 -1.12 -11.58
N ASN A 113 12.67 -1.21 -12.30
CA ASN A 113 12.52 -0.63 -13.63
C ASN A 113 11.40 0.39 -13.63
N GLU A 114 11.76 1.66 -13.40
CA GLU A 114 10.82 2.78 -13.28
C GLU A 114 9.90 2.93 -14.49
N ALA A 115 10.45 2.82 -15.72
CA ALA A 115 9.66 2.95 -16.94
C ALA A 115 8.61 1.85 -17.06
N LYS A 116 9.01 0.60 -16.79
CA LYS A 116 8.11 -0.57 -16.80
C LYS A 116 7.09 -0.52 -15.68
N LEU A 117 7.50 -0.10 -14.47
CA LEU A 117 6.62 0.11 -13.34
C LEU A 117 5.53 1.13 -13.69
N LYS A 118 5.92 2.31 -14.19
CA LYS A 118 4.97 3.36 -14.61
C LYS A 118 3.98 2.85 -15.66
N GLN A 119 4.47 2.13 -16.67
CA GLN A 119 3.62 1.54 -17.71
C GLN A 119 2.58 0.56 -17.13
N HIS A 120 3.03 -0.38 -16.30
CA HIS A 120 2.16 -1.40 -15.69
C HIS A 120 1.15 -0.82 -14.71
N LEU A 121 1.55 0.23 -14.01
CA LEU A 121 0.69 0.99 -13.13
C LEU A 121 -0.42 1.73 -13.89
N LEU A 122 -0.11 2.34 -15.04
CA LEU A 122 -1.12 2.96 -15.93
C LEU A 122 -2.09 1.91 -16.49
N GLN A 123 -1.59 0.74 -16.90
CA GLN A 123 -2.42 -0.38 -17.36
C GLN A 123 -3.38 -0.87 -16.29
N ALA A 124 -2.92 -0.97 -15.03
CA ALA A 124 -3.78 -1.33 -13.91
C ALA A 124 -4.81 -0.24 -13.61
N ALA A 125 -4.40 1.03 -13.62
CA ALA A 125 -5.29 2.16 -13.38
C ALA A 125 -6.45 2.21 -14.38
N ALA A 126 -6.19 1.92 -15.65
CA ALA A 126 -7.20 1.88 -16.71
C ALA A 126 -8.32 0.85 -16.50
N ILE A 127 -8.12 -0.16 -15.63
CA ILE A 127 -9.16 -1.14 -15.27
C ILE A 127 -9.97 -0.67 -14.06
N TRP A 128 -9.29 -0.02 -13.11
CA TRP A 128 -9.83 0.21 -11.78
C TRP A 128 -10.37 1.62 -11.59
N GLN A 129 -9.79 2.64 -12.23
CA GLN A 129 -10.26 4.03 -12.14
C GLN A 129 -11.26 4.33 -13.24
N GLU A 130 -12.25 5.16 -12.92
CA GLU A 130 -13.18 5.68 -13.92
C GLU A 130 -12.43 6.57 -14.91
N ASP A 131 -12.63 6.34 -16.20
CA ASP A 131 -12.20 7.23 -17.27
C ASP A 131 -12.88 8.59 -17.07
N THR A 132 -12.16 9.57 -16.53
CA THR A 132 -12.57 10.98 -16.57
C THR A 132 -12.64 11.54 -18.01
N ASN A 133 -12.45 10.69 -19.01
CA ASN A 133 -12.46 10.97 -20.45
C ASN A 133 -13.81 11.45 -20.99
N ASN A 134 -14.91 11.38 -20.23
CA ASN A 134 -16.18 11.94 -20.71
C ASN A 134 -16.31 13.46 -20.52
N ASN A 135 -15.38 14.19 -19.89
CA ASN A 135 -15.44 15.67 -19.89
C ASN A 135 -14.16 16.46 -19.52
N VAL A 136 -12.95 15.89 -19.62
CA VAL A 136 -11.73 16.66 -19.40
C VAL A 136 -10.72 16.44 -20.51
N VAL A 137 -10.55 17.50 -21.31
CA VAL A 137 -9.54 17.76 -22.34
C VAL A 137 -8.24 16.97 -22.16
N ALA A 138 -7.76 16.39 -23.25
CA ALA A 138 -6.56 15.58 -23.57
C ALA A 138 -5.19 15.99 -22.94
N THR A 139 -5.17 16.38 -21.67
CA THR A 139 -4.01 16.70 -20.83
C THR A 139 -4.14 16.06 -19.43
N GLY A 140 -5.23 15.31 -19.19
CA GLY A 140 -5.68 14.85 -17.87
C GLY A 140 -5.34 13.39 -17.49
N GLU A 141 -4.84 12.56 -18.41
CA GLU A 141 -4.49 11.15 -18.11
C GLU A 141 -3.34 11.02 -17.08
N ALA A 142 -2.51 12.06 -16.94
CA ALA A 142 -1.38 12.06 -15.99
C ALA A 142 -1.77 12.46 -14.55
N LEU A 143 -2.87 13.20 -14.36
CA LEU A 143 -3.17 13.89 -13.08
C LEU A 143 -3.85 12.98 -12.05
N ALA A 144 -4.67 12.02 -12.49
CA ALA A 144 -5.42 11.11 -11.60
C ALA A 144 -4.53 10.07 -10.91
N PHE A 145 -3.31 9.88 -11.41
CA PHE A 145 -2.42 8.79 -11.04
C PHE A 145 -1.20 9.21 -10.21
N GLU A 146 -0.98 10.52 -10.02
CA GLU A 146 0.19 11.05 -9.30
C GLU A 146 0.31 10.54 -7.87
N GLY A 147 -0.82 10.31 -7.20
CA GLY A 147 -0.83 9.73 -5.86
C GLY A 147 -0.27 8.31 -5.83
N VAL A 148 -0.61 7.49 -6.83
CA VAL A 148 -0.09 6.13 -6.95
C VAL A 148 1.39 6.15 -7.33
N LEU A 149 1.79 7.05 -8.23
CA LEU A 149 3.20 7.27 -8.58
C LEU A 149 4.04 7.69 -7.38
N ALA A 150 3.54 8.58 -6.52
CA ALA A 150 4.23 8.99 -5.30
C ALA A 150 4.49 7.79 -4.36
N ILE A 151 3.47 6.95 -4.13
CA ILE A 151 3.61 5.73 -3.32
C ILE A 151 4.58 4.74 -3.98
N ALA A 152 4.44 4.51 -5.28
CA ALA A 152 5.29 3.60 -6.04
C ALA A 152 6.76 4.02 -5.99
N PHE A 153 7.03 5.30 -6.19
CA PHE A 153 8.37 5.89 -6.13
C PHE A 153 8.97 5.75 -4.72
N ALA A 154 8.21 6.07 -3.67
CA ALA A 154 8.67 5.91 -2.29
C ALA A 154 9.01 4.45 -1.95
N ILE A 155 8.14 3.50 -2.34
CA ILE A 155 8.39 2.07 -2.12
C ILE A 155 9.61 1.60 -2.91
N ALA A 156 9.76 2.03 -4.18
CA ALA A 156 10.93 1.70 -4.99
C ALA A 156 12.24 2.23 -4.39
N LEU A 157 12.25 3.46 -3.89
CA LEU A 157 13.40 4.00 -3.14
C LEU A 157 13.69 3.19 -1.88
N ALA A 158 12.66 2.73 -1.16
CA ALA A 158 12.84 1.92 0.04
C ALA A 158 13.44 0.54 -0.28
N LEU A 159 12.95 -0.12 -1.33
CA LEU A 159 13.45 -1.43 -1.77
C LEU A 159 14.87 -1.38 -2.33
N THR A 160 15.22 -0.27 -3.00
CA THR A 160 16.57 -0.03 -3.54
C THR A 160 17.53 0.62 -2.53
N GLU A 161 17.13 0.75 -1.26
CA GLU A 161 17.90 1.38 -0.17
C GLU A 161 18.31 2.84 -0.41
N LYS A 162 17.58 3.55 -1.26
CA LYS A 162 17.81 4.97 -1.61
C LYS A 162 16.89 5.93 -0.85
N LEU A 163 15.90 5.43 -0.12
CA LEU A 163 14.97 6.27 0.62
C LEU A 163 15.68 6.98 1.77
N ASN A 164 15.57 8.31 1.78
CA ASN A 164 15.91 9.15 2.92
C ASN A 164 14.63 9.92 3.36
N PRO A 165 14.11 9.72 4.58
CA PRO A 165 12.89 10.38 5.05
C PRO A 165 12.91 11.90 4.92
N ASP A 166 14.05 12.54 5.22
CA ASP A 166 14.17 14.00 5.24
C ASP A 166 14.07 14.64 3.85
N THR A 167 14.35 13.87 2.80
CA THR A 167 14.36 14.35 1.40
C THR A 167 13.30 13.66 0.55
N LEU A 168 12.48 12.77 1.13
CA LEU A 168 11.54 11.96 0.36
C LEU A 168 10.49 12.81 -0.36
N ILE A 169 9.88 13.78 0.32
CA ILE A 169 8.87 14.64 -0.30
C ILE A 169 9.50 15.52 -1.40
N PRO A 170 10.64 16.21 -1.18
CA PRO A 170 11.35 16.90 -2.27
C PRO A 170 11.65 16.01 -3.48
N GLN A 171 12.09 14.78 -3.27
CA GLN A 171 12.36 13.82 -4.35
C GLN A 171 11.09 13.42 -5.10
N ILE A 172 9.98 13.16 -4.38
CA ILE A 172 8.68 12.88 -5.00
C ILE A 172 8.20 14.07 -5.82
N LEU A 173 8.31 15.29 -5.30
CA LEU A 173 7.90 16.50 -6.01
C LEU A 173 8.73 16.69 -7.30
N ALA A 174 10.04 16.46 -7.23
CA ALA A 174 10.90 16.48 -8.42
C ALA A 174 10.50 15.39 -9.44
N TYR A 175 10.14 14.19 -8.95
CA TYR A 175 9.70 13.07 -9.78
C TYR A 175 8.36 13.33 -10.49
N LEU A 176 7.40 13.94 -9.80
CA LEU A 176 6.09 14.29 -10.37
C LEU A 176 6.17 15.51 -11.33
N GLY A 177 7.23 16.31 -11.22
CA GLY A 177 7.46 17.48 -12.06
C GLY A 177 6.89 18.78 -11.47
N THR A 178 6.89 19.85 -12.27
CA THR A 178 6.60 21.21 -11.80
C THR A 178 5.12 21.61 -11.84
N THR A 179 4.25 20.71 -12.28
CA THR A 179 2.81 20.99 -12.43
C THR A 179 2.14 21.14 -11.06
N GLN A 180 1.40 22.22 -10.87
CA GLN A 180 0.73 22.53 -9.58
C GLN A 180 -0.59 21.78 -9.41
N THR A 181 -0.48 20.46 -9.29
CA THR A 181 -1.62 19.55 -9.16
C THR A 181 -2.15 19.49 -7.72
N PRO A 182 -3.36 18.96 -7.49
CA PRO A 182 -3.87 18.73 -6.14
C PRO A 182 -2.93 17.89 -5.28
N MET A 183 -2.30 16.87 -5.87
CA MET A 183 -1.36 15.99 -5.16
C MET A 183 -0.06 16.74 -4.81
N VAL A 184 0.53 17.47 -5.76
CA VAL A 184 1.74 18.28 -5.54
C VAL A 184 1.51 19.31 -4.42
N LYS A 185 0.36 19.98 -4.42
CA LYS A 185 -0.02 20.94 -3.37
C LYS A 185 -0.17 20.29 -2.00
N GLN A 186 -0.83 19.13 -1.92
CA GLN A 186 -0.96 18.37 -0.66
C GLN A 186 0.40 17.91 -0.13
N LEU A 187 1.30 17.42 -0.99
CA LEU A 187 2.65 17.02 -0.57
C LEU A 187 3.49 18.21 -0.13
N THR A 188 3.36 19.36 -0.79
CA THR A 188 4.04 20.61 -0.39
C THR A 188 3.59 21.07 0.99
N GLU A 189 2.28 20.97 1.26
CA GLU A 189 1.73 21.25 2.59
C GLU A 189 2.27 20.25 3.64
N VAL A 190 2.35 18.95 3.30
CA VAL A 190 2.96 17.93 4.17
C VAL A 190 4.41 18.26 4.48
N GLN A 191 5.21 18.68 3.51
CA GLN A 191 6.60 19.10 3.74
C GLN A 191 6.67 20.24 4.75
N THR A 192 5.87 21.28 4.54
CA THR A 192 5.80 22.45 5.43
C THR A 192 5.40 22.04 6.86
N LEU A 193 4.41 21.15 6.98
CA LEU A 193 3.94 20.61 8.25
C LEU A 193 4.99 19.77 8.99
N LEU A 194 5.81 19.01 8.25
CA LEU A 194 6.90 18.22 8.81
C LEU A 194 8.02 19.13 9.33
N GLU A 195 8.42 20.14 8.55
CA GLU A 195 9.42 21.14 8.95
C GLU A 195 8.99 21.92 10.20
N GLN A 196 7.70 22.23 10.32
CA GLN A 196 7.13 22.89 11.49
C GLN A 196 6.92 21.96 12.69
N SER A 197 7.23 20.66 12.56
CA SER A 197 6.92 19.65 13.58
C SER A 197 5.46 19.70 14.04
N ALA A 198 4.54 19.99 13.11
CA ALA A 198 3.13 20.16 13.42
C ALA A 198 2.55 18.86 13.98
N GLY A 199 1.59 18.97 14.91
CA GLY A 199 0.89 17.79 15.46
C GLY A 199 -0.20 17.25 14.52
N LEU A 200 -0.57 15.97 14.69
CA LEU A 200 -1.52 15.24 13.83
C LEU A 200 -2.85 15.99 13.60
N ASN A 201 -3.43 16.58 14.65
CA ASN A 201 -4.69 17.33 14.56
C ASN A 201 -4.54 18.63 13.75
N THR A 202 -3.37 19.28 13.81
CA THR A 202 -3.10 20.48 13.02
C THR A 202 -2.93 20.10 11.55
N THR A 203 -2.13 19.07 11.27
CA THR A 203 -1.95 18.49 9.93
C THR A 203 -3.29 18.12 9.29
N LEU A 204 -4.13 17.35 9.97
CA LEU A 204 -5.43 16.95 9.45
C LEU A 204 -6.32 18.14 9.10
N ARG A 205 -6.36 19.17 9.97
CA ARG A 205 -7.13 20.39 9.72
C ARG A 205 -6.58 21.18 8.53
N GLN A 206 -5.26 21.29 8.41
CA GLN A 206 -4.63 22.04 7.32
C GLN A 206 -4.81 21.33 5.97
N LEU A 207 -4.56 20.02 5.89
CA LEU A 207 -4.75 19.25 4.65
C LEU A 207 -6.22 19.23 4.20
N ARG A 208 -7.18 19.15 5.14
CA ARG A 208 -8.62 19.28 4.82
C ARG A 208 -8.99 20.69 4.35
N ARG A 209 -8.41 21.74 4.95
CA ARG A 209 -8.65 23.13 4.51
C ARG A 209 -8.04 23.38 3.13
N ALA A 210 -6.83 22.90 2.88
CA ALA A 210 -6.17 22.96 1.58
C ALA A 210 -7.02 22.24 0.52
N GLN A 211 -7.55 21.06 0.84
CA GLN A 211 -8.52 20.35 0.01
C GLN A 211 -9.75 21.21 -0.29
N SER A 212 -10.42 21.79 0.72
CA SER A 212 -11.62 22.61 0.50
C SER A 212 -11.38 23.80 -0.43
N ARG A 213 -10.20 24.44 -0.35
CA ARG A 213 -9.81 25.53 -1.26
C ARG A 213 -9.65 25.05 -2.70
N LEU A 214 -9.04 23.87 -2.89
CA LEU A 214 -8.88 23.28 -4.23
C LEU A 214 -10.23 23.01 -4.90
N TYR A 215 -11.26 22.63 -4.13
CA TYR A 215 -12.61 22.42 -4.66
C TYR A 215 -13.40 23.71 -4.87
N SER A 216 -13.14 24.79 -4.12
CA SER A 216 -13.82 26.08 -4.30
C SER A 216 -13.37 26.82 -5.56
N ASP A 217 -12.14 26.58 -5.99
CA ASP A 217 -11.52 27.27 -7.13
C ASP A 217 -11.86 26.60 -8.48
N LEU A 218 -12.51 25.43 -8.47
CA LEU A 218 -12.95 24.72 -9.67
C LEU A 218 -14.30 25.26 -10.19
N PRO A 219 -14.47 25.43 -11.52
CA PRO A 219 -15.76 25.81 -12.10
C PRO A 219 -16.87 24.82 -11.72
N LYS A 220 -18.05 25.35 -11.34
CA LYS A 220 -19.25 24.56 -11.06
C LYS A 220 -19.61 23.71 -12.29
N GLY A 221 -19.23 22.43 -12.29
CA GLY A 221 -19.41 21.52 -13.43
C GLY A 221 -18.26 20.51 -13.63
N GLN A 222 -17.08 20.75 -13.04
CA GLN A 222 -15.92 19.84 -13.10
C GLN A 222 -15.65 19.10 -11.78
N LEU A 223 -16.57 19.16 -10.80
CA LEU A 223 -16.39 18.41 -9.56
C LEU A 223 -16.56 16.91 -9.84
N PRO A 224 -15.60 16.05 -9.46
CA PRO A 224 -15.80 14.62 -9.53
C PRO A 224 -17.03 14.22 -8.68
N PRO A 225 -17.80 13.20 -9.08
CA PRO A 225 -19.00 12.74 -8.36
C PRO A 225 -18.72 12.17 -6.96
N THR A 226 -17.46 12.19 -6.52
CA THR A 226 -17.04 11.80 -5.18
C THR A 226 -17.70 12.68 -4.12
N LYS A 227 -18.25 12.06 -3.06
CA LYS A 227 -18.77 12.74 -1.88
C LYS A 227 -17.82 13.87 -1.45
N PRO A 228 -18.32 15.07 -1.08
CA PRO A 228 -17.51 16.27 -0.82
C PRO A 228 -16.42 16.13 0.27
N ASN A 229 -16.44 15.02 1.03
CA ASN A 229 -15.49 14.73 2.09
C ASN A 229 -14.36 13.75 1.70
N ASN A 230 -14.35 13.19 0.48
CA ASN A 230 -13.44 12.08 0.10
C ASN A 230 -12.49 12.45 -1.06
N CYS A 231 -11.54 13.35 -0.82
CA CYS A 231 -10.44 13.55 -1.76
C CYS A 231 -9.40 12.43 -1.56
N PRO A 232 -9.09 11.66 -2.62
CA PRO A 232 -8.19 10.52 -2.48
C PRO A 232 -6.75 10.93 -2.14
N TYR A 233 -6.32 12.13 -2.56
CA TYR A 233 -4.98 12.64 -2.29
C TYR A 233 -4.75 12.96 -0.81
N THR A 234 -5.79 13.35 -0.07
CA THR A 234 -5.67 13.65 1.37
C THR A 234 -5.27 12.40 2.15
N SER A 235 -5.80 11.22 1.80
CA SER A 235 -5.43 9.94 2.44
C SER A 235 -3.96 9.59 2.19
N ILE A 236 -3.47 9.81 0.97
CA ILE A 236 -2.07 9.57 0.60
C ILE A 236 -1.14 10.55 1.30
N ALA A 237 -1.48 11.85 1.32
CA ALA A 237 -0.72 12.89 2.00
C ALA A 237 -0.64 12.62 3.51
N LEU A 238 -1.75 12.22 4.14
CA LEU A 238 -1.77 11.79 5.53
C LEU A 238 -0.90 10.56 5.77
N ALA A 239 -0.88 9.60 4.84
CA ALA A 239 -0.02 8.43 4.95
C ALA A 239 1.46 8.81 4.93
N PHE A 240 1.88 9.69 4.02
CA PHE A 240 3.23 10.25 4.00
C PHE A 240 3.57 10.99 5.28
N TYR A 241 2.69 11.88 5.76
CA TYR A 241 2.92 12.61 7.00
C TYR A 241 3.03 11.66 8.21
N CYS A 242 2.16 10.65 8.33
CA CYS A 242 2.21 9.69 9.42
C CYS A 242 3.49 8.85 9.40
N PHE A 243 3.95 8.46 8.21
CA PHE A 243 5.23 7.77 8.03
C PHE A 243 6.42 8.68 8.36
N LEU A 244 6.53 9.83 7.71
CA LEU A 244 7.69 10.72 7.78
C LEU A 244 7.82 11.46 9.11
N SER A 245 6.73 11.64 9.87
CA SER A 245 6.84 12.21 11.22
C SER A 245 7.45 11.24 12.23
N THR A 246 7.43 9.93 11.97
CA THR A 246 7.93 8.89 12.89
C THR A 246 8.52 7.68 12.13
N PRO A 247 9.47 7.86 11.19
CA PRO A 247 9.80 6.86 10.17
C PRO A 247 10.30 5.53 10.74
N GLU A 248 10.97 5.54 11.89
CA GLU A 248 11.56 4.36 12.54
C GLU A 248 10.56 3.59 13.44
N ASP A 249 9.39 4.16 13.76
CA ASP A 249 8.38 3.53 14.64
C ASP A 249 7.12 3.14 13.86
N PHE A 250 7.11 1.89 13.39
CA PHE A 250 5.98 1.31 12.65
C PHE A 250 4.65 1.40 13.43
N ARG A 251 4.67 1.07 14.72
CA ARG A 251 3.44 1.06 15.54
C ARG A 251 2.86 2.45 15.63
N LEU A 252 3.71 3.45 15.85
CA LEU A 252 3.30 4.85 15.96
C LEU A 252 2.79 5.40 14.62
N CYS A 253 3.48 5.11 13.51
CA CYS A 253 3.04 5.47 12.15
C CYS A 253 1.60 5.03 11.89
N VAL A 254 1.34 3.72 12.02
CA VAL A 254 0.03 3.14 11.72
C VAL A 254 -1.03 3.63 12.71
N THR A 255 -0.69 3.74 13.99
CA THR A 255 -1.61 4.26 15.01
C THR A 255 -2.05 5.69 14.71
N ARG A 256 -1.12 6.56 14.27
CA ARG A 256 -1.40 7.93 13.87
C ARG A 256 -2.33 7.96 12.66
N ALA A 257 -2.07 7.13 11.65
CA ALA A 257 -2.90 7.04 10.45
C ALA A 257 -4.35 6.65 10.78
N VAL A 258 -4.55 5.64 11.63
CA VAL A 258 -5.89 5.22 12.10
C VAL A 258 -6.60 6.37 12.83
N ARG A 259 -5.88 7.10 13.69
CA ARG A 259 -6.42 8.23 14.48
C ARG A 259 -6.80 9.46 13.66
N THR A 260 -6.40 9.55 12.39
CA THR A 260 -6.87 10.64 11.50
C THR A 260 -8.38 10.57 11.27
N SER A 261 -8.98 9.38 11.40
CA SER A 261 -10.38 9.09 11.06
C SER A 261 -10.76 9.53 9.63
N TYR A 262 -9.78 9.78 8.77
CA TYR A 262 -9.95 10.15 7.37
C TYR A 262 -9.63 8.94 6.51
N GLN A 263 -10.69 8.28 6.02
CA GLN A 263 -10.57 7.00 5.31
C GLN A 263 -9.57 6.07 6.01
N PRO A 264 -9.80 5.75 7.30
CA PRO A 264 -8.78 5.20 8.19
C PRO A 264 -8.20 3.87 7.68
N GLN A 265 -9.01 3.04 6.99
CA GLN A 265 -8.55 1.80 6.36
C GLN A 265 -7.46 2.04 5.32
N THR A 266 -7.73 2.85 4.30
CA THR A 266 -6.77 3.08 3.19
C THR A 266 -5.58 3.93 3.62
N THR A 267 -5.80 4.97 4.44
CA THR A 267 -4.72 5.79 5.00
C THR A 267 -3.77 4.93 5.84
N ALA A 268 -4.30 4.06 6.71
CA ALA A 268 -3.47 3.18 7.53
C ALA A 268 -2.81 2.07 6.71
N ALA A 269 -3.48 1.53 5.69
CA ALA A 269 -2.90 0.55 4.77
C ALA A 269 -1.68 1.13 4.04
N LEU A 270 -1.80 2.32 3.44
CA LEU A 270 -0.69 2.98 2.75
C LEU A 270 0.45 3.35 3.73
N THR A 271 0.11 3.85 4.92
CA THR A 271 1.10 4.14 5.96
C THR A 271 1.86 2.88 6.39
N GLY A 272 1.13 1.78 6.58
CA GLY A 272 1.69 0.48 6.93
C GLY A 272 2.56 -0.09 5.81
N ALA A 273 2.19 0.09 4.55
CA ALA A 273 3.02 -0.31 3.42
C ALA A 273 4.35 0.47 3.39
N LEU A 274 4.30 1.80 3.50
CA LEU A 274 5.48 2.67 3.52
C LEU A 274 6.41 2.38 4.71
N SER A 275 5.84 2.34 5.92
CA SER A 275 6.62 2.07 7.12
C SER A 275 7.14 0.62 7.15
N GLY A 276 6.36 -0.33 6.63
CA GLY A 276 6.72 -1.73 6.56
C GLY A 276 7.83 -2.01 5.54
N VAL A 277 7.83 -1.37 4.37
CA VAL A 277 8.92 -1.52 3.40
C VAL A 277 10.21 -0.87 3.91
N TYR A 278 10.10 0.24 4.64
CA TYR A 278 11.24 0.96 5.21
C TYR A 278 11.86 0.22 6.40
N ASN A 279 11.03 -0.21 7.36
CA ASN A 279 11.48 -0.85 8.61
C ASN A 279 11.52 -2.38 8.55
N SER A 280 11.08 -2.98 7.44
CA SER A 280 10.85 -4.41 7.27
C SER A 280 9.76 -5.00 8.18
N ILE A 281 9.45 -6.28 7.97
CA ILE A 281 8.57 -7.08 8.83
C ILE A 281 9.01 -7.12 10.32
N ILE A 282 10.30 -6.92 10.61
CA ILE A 282 10.85 -7.05 11.97
C ILE A 282 10.23 -6.02 12.92
N ASN A 283 9.99 -4.79 12.43
CA ASN A 283 9.41 -3.72 13.24
C ASN A 283 7.88 -3.81 13.36
N ILE A 284 7.23 -4.75 12.68
CA ILE A 284 5.79 -4.96 12.84
C ILE A 284 5.56 -5.73 14.17
N PRO A 285 4.78 -5.18 15.12
CA PRO A 285 4.53 -5.81 16.41
C PRO A 285 4.08 -7.27 16.27
N ILE A 286 4.70 -8.18 17.02
CA ILE A 286 4.41 -9.63 16.91
C ILE A 286 2.93 -9.94 17.14
N GLY A 287 2.28 -9.26 18.09
CA GLY A 287 0.85 -9.43 18.33
C GLY A 287 0.00 -9.10 17.11
N TRP A 288 0.38 -8.08 16.34
CA TRP A 288 -0.31 -7.72 15.09
C TRP A 288 -0.05 -8.76 14.00
N ARG A 289 1.19 -9.24 13.86
CA ARG A 289 1.54 -10.32 12.92
C ARG A 289 0.79 -11.63 13.20
N LEU A 290 0.62 -11.98 14.47
CA LEU A 290 -0.10 -13.19 14.86
C LEU A 290 -1.60 -13.08 14.62
N ALA A 291 -2.18 -11.89 14.78
CA ALA A 291 -3.60 -11.71 14.53
C ALA A 291 -3.95 -11.62 13.06
N THR A 292 -3.08 -11.10 12.19
CA THR A 292 -3.33 -11.17 10.74
C THR A 292 -3.40 -12.62 10.25
N LYS A 293 -2.61 -13.52 10.85
CA LYS A 293 -2.70 -14.97 10.58
C LYS A 293 -4.02 -15.61 11.02
N ARG A 294 -4.77 -14.98 11.93
CA ARG A 294 -6.04 -15.52 12.47
C ARG A 294 -7.28 -14.97 11.76
N ILE A 295 -7.16 -13.80 11.11
CA ILE A 295 -8.29 -13.07 10.51
C ILE A 295 -8.69 -13.62 9.13
N GLY A 296 -7.91 -14.52 8.55
CA GLY A 296 -8.31 -15.32 7.39
C GLY A 296 -7.74 -16.73 7.49
N ASP A 297 -8.26 -17.65 6.68
CA ASP A 297 -7.73 -19.01 6.50
C ASP A 297 -6.33 -19.03 5.80
N ASN A 298 -5.64 -17.89 5.75
CA ASN A 298 -4.64 -17.61 4.74
C ASN A 298 -3.21 -17.76 5.27
N LEU A 299 -2.81 -19.00 5.54
CA LEU A 299 -1.42 -19.40 5.28
C LEU A 299 -1.00 -18.97 3.86
N GLU A 300 -1.97 -19.00 2.92
CA GLU A 300 -1.83 -18.56 1.54
C GLU A 300 -1.31 -17.12 1.40
N ASN A 301 -1.83 -16.14 2.14
CA ASN A 301 -1.41 -14.73 1.96
C ASN A 301 0.06 -14.50 2.34
N TRP A 302 0.56 -15.24 3.32
CA TRP A 302 1.96 -15.20 3.70
C TRP A 302 2.85 -15.86 2.65
N GLN A 303 2.42 -17.00 2.14
CA GLN A 303 3.11 -17.72 1.07
C GLN A 303 3.09 -16.92 -0.24
N LEU A 304 2.03 -16.15 -0.53
CA LEU A 304 1.95 -15.30 -1.71
C LEU A 304 3.09 -14.28 -1.76
N VAL A 305 3.54 -13.73 -0.62
CA VAL A 305 4.67 -12.78 -0.64
C VAL A 305 5.98 -13.48 -1.00
N GLU A 306 6.20 -14.68 -0.46
CA GLU A 306 7.39 -15.49 -0.74
C GLU A 306 7.40 -15.97 -2.19
N HIS A 307 6.26 -16.42 -2.70
CA HIS A 307 6.08 -16.80 -4.09
C HIS A 307 6.25 -15.61 -5.04
N LEU A 308 5.68 -14.44 -4.72
CA LEU A 308 5.86 -13.23 -5.52
C LEU A 308 7.34 -12.83 -5.58
N PHE A 309 8.03 -12.89 -4.44
CA PHE A 309 9.46 -12.62 -4.36
C PHE A 309 10.30 -13.65 -5.13
N ALA A 310 9.96 -14.93 -5.04
CA ALA A 310 10.63 -16.00 -5.78
C ALA A 310 10.46 -15.84 -7.30
N VAL A 311 9.25 -15.55 -7.78
CA VAL A 311 8.98 -15.30 -9.19
C VAL A 311 9.70 -14.04 -9.67
N TRP A 312 9.78 -12.99 -8.84
CA TRP A 312 10.57 -11.81 -9.13
C TRP A 312 12.08 -12.11 -9.26
N LEU A 313 12.61 -13.02 -8.43
CA LEU A 313 13.97 -13.55 -8.55
C LEU A 313 14.18 -14.44 -9.80
N GLY A 314 13.13 -14.73 -10.58
CA GLY A 314 13.18 -15.63 -11.73
C GLY A 314 13.02 -17.11 -11.37
N VAL A 315 12.54 -17.45 -10.17
CA VAL A 315 12.24 -18.82 -9.76
C VAL A 315 10.80 -19.15 -10.17
N TYR A 316 10.65 -19.88 -11.28
CA TYR A 316 9.34 -20.24 -11.85
C TYR A 316 8.80 -21.60 -11.36
N GLU A 317 9.63 -22.47 -10.75
CA GLU A 317 9.22 -23.75 -10.18
C GLU A 317 9.20 -23.72 -8.64
N LEU A 318 8.05 -23.38 -8.06
CA LEU A 318 7.84 -23.32 -6.61
C LEU A 318 7.61 -24.70 -5.95
N SER A 319 7.40 -25.75 -6.74
CA SER A 319 7.23 -27.12 -6.24
C SER A 319 8.53 -27.72 -5.68
N VAL A 320 9.68 -27.25 -6.16
CA VAL A 320 11.01 -27.78 -5.80
C VAL A 320 11.54 -27.16 -4.49
N THR A 321 11.16 -25.92 -4.17
CA THR A 321 11.68 -25.20 -2.99
C THR A 321 11.09 -25.67 -1.66
N ARG A 322 9.88 -26.28 -1.65
CA ARG A 322 9.34 -26.91 -0.42
C ARG A 322 10.20 -28.08 0.09
N HIS A 323 11.04 -28.68 -0.77
CA HIS A 323 11.99 -29.73 -0.37
C HIS A 323 13.34 -29.20 0.14
N CYS A 324 13.60 -27.89 0.02
CA CYS A 324 14.88 -27.30 0.43
C CYS A 324 14.91 -26.75 1.86
N GLU A 325 13.83 -26.84 2.63
CA GLU A 325 13.85 -26.51 4.07
C GLU A 325 14.70 -27.49 4.90
N HIS A 326 15.20 -28.58 4.29
CA HIS A 326 16.08 -29.57 4.91
C HIS A 326 17.53 -29.57 4.40
N LEU A 327 17.98 -28.56 3.65
CA LEU A 327 19.40 -28.40 3.40
C LEU A 327 20.06 -27.79 4.65
N ALA A 328 20.39 -28.69 5.58
CA ALA A 328 21.28 -28.41 6.69
C ALA A 328 22.58 -27.81 6.14
N VAL A 329 22.75 -26.51 6.37
CA VAL A 329 24.04 -25.85 6.18
C VAL A 329 24.94 -26.38 7.28
N ALA A 330 25.86 -27.29 6.92
CA ALA A 330 26.93 -27.66 7.82
C ALA A 330 27.82 -26.44 8.08
N ASP A 331 28.14 -26.22 9.36
CA ASP A 331 29.06 -25.18 9.82
C ASP A 331 30.40 -25.26 9.03
N PRO A 332 31.10 -24.15 8.72
CA PRO A 332 32.27 -24.12 7.83
C PRO A 332 33.53 -24.87 8.33
N CYS A 333 33.41 -25.83 9.26
CA CYS A 333 34.52 -26.61 9.82
C CYS A 333 34.20 -28.11 10.03
N VAL A 334 33.06 -28.62 9.55
CA VAL A 334 32.75 -30.05 9.67
C VAL A 334 32.97 -30.76 8.33
N ILE A 335 34.21 -31.14 8.05
CA ILE A 335 34.53 -32.13 7.02
C ILE A 335 34.40 -33.50 7.68
N GLN A 336 33.38 -34.29 7.31
CA GLN A 336 33.37 -35.72 7.66
C GLN A 336 34.41 -36.46 6.81
N GLN A 337 35.32 -37.18 7.49
CA GLN A 337 36.24 -38.10 6.84
C GLN A 337 35.47 -39.33 6.32
N ARG A 338 35.89 -39.81 5.15
CA ARG A 338 35.29 -40.93 4.41
C ARG A 338 35.35 -42.26 5.14
#